data_AF-A0AAV2MCZ2-F1
#
_entry.id   AF-A0AAV2MCZ2-F1
#
_cell.length_a   1.000
_cell.length_b   1.000
_cell.length_c   1.000
_cell.angle_alpha   90.00
_cell.angle_beta   90.00
_cell.angle_gamma   90.00
#
_symmetry.space_group_name_H-M   'P 1'
#
loop_
_entity.id
_entity.type
_entity.pdbx_description
1 polymer ?
#
loop_
_entity_poly.entity_id
_entity_poly.type
_entity_poly.pdbx_seq_one_letter_code
_entity_poly.pdbx_strand_id
1 'polypeptide(L)'
;MGKSLMKVQKAATESGVLRRNRRHLRPILSDPATPAEDGLQQAEPEREPHLSPSPEGPAPDPPGTPVRTTFRDPPENILYPAEEVLLGIENRLVCFVNRFYPPVISVTWTKNNCPVSKGVTTSAYIPNKDTTFHCFSTLTFTPEQGDVYSCTVQHPALEEPTTRIWDVDVERHQDLAVDLYCGLGLTVAFVGVAIGTYLTIKKRYCH
;
A
#
# COMPACT_ATOMS: atom_id res chain seq x y z
N MET A 1 -25.82 -14.55 -41.15
CA MET A 1 -26.20 -13.29 -40.46
C MET A 1 -24.91 -12.59 -40.06
N GLY A 2 -24.47 -11.64 -40.89
CA GLY A 2 -23.24 -10.90 -40.68
C GLY A 2 -23.40 -9.81 -39.63
N LYS A 3 -22.34 -9.56 -38.86
CA LYS A 3 -22.18 -8.34 -38.07
C LYS A 3 -20.83 -7.73 -38.43
N SER A 4 -20.91 -6.66 -39.22
CA SER A 4 -19.84 -5.70 -39.46
C SER A 4 -19.65 -4.87 -38.20
N LEU A 5 -18.41 -4.69 -37.73
CA LEU A 5 -18.09 -3.59 -36.81
C LEU A 5 -16.62 -3.14 -36.98
N MET A 6 -16.50 -2.04 -37.73
CA MET A 6 -15.58 -0.90 -37.58
C MET A 6 -14.18 -1.16 -37.01
N LYS A 7 -13.19 -1.11 -37.91
CA LYS A 7 -11.76 -0.98 -37.60
C LYS A 7 -11.43 0.51 -37.55
N VAL A 8 -11.20 1.05 -36.35
CA VAL A 8 -10.67 2.40 -36.17
C VAL A 8 -9.14 2.34 -36.24
N GLN A 9 -8.55 3.02 -37.21
CA GLN A 9 -7.11 3.21 -37.33
C GLN A 9 -6.61 4.11 -36.19
N LYS A 10 -5.55 3.69 -35.49
CA LYS A 10 -4.79 4.56 -34.60
C LYS A 10 -3.42 4.82 -35.23
N ALA A 11 -3.16 6.08 -35.51
CA ALA A 11 -1.94 6.58 -36.13
C ALA A 11 -0.71 6.37 -35.24
N ALA A 12 0.42 6.12 -35.90
CA ALA A 12 1.75 6.17 -35.31
C ALA A 12 2.13 7.63 -35.00
N THR A 13 2.80 7.85 -33.87
CA THR A 13 3.51 9.10 -33.60
C THR A 13 4.90 8.74 -33.13
N GLU A 14 5.86 8.98 -34.02
CA GLU A 14 7.28 9.02 -33.70
C GLU A 14 7.57 10.22 -32.80
N SER A 15 8.41 10.03 -31.79
CA SER A 15 9.20 11.13 -31.22
C SER A 15 10.58 10.61 -30.94
N GLY A 16 11.45 10.90 -31.91
CA GLY A 16 12.86 10.60 -31.88
C GLY A 16 13.58 11.35 -30.77
N VAL A 17 14.49 10.61 -30.16
CA VAL A 17 15.55 11.05 -29.25
C VAL A 17 16.44 12.08 -29.93
N LEU A 18 16.71 13.22 -29.27
CA LEU A 18 18.00 13.90 -29.45
C LEU A 18 18.58 14.40 -28.12
N ARG A 19 19.74 13.80 -27.82
CA ARG A 19 20.68 14.12 -26.75
C ARG A 19 21.36 15.47 -27.00
N ARG A 20 21.63 16.24 -25.93
CA ARG A 20 22.99 16.72 -25.62
C ARG A 20 23.08 17.30 -24.21
N ASN A 21 23.71 16.55 -23.34
CA ASN A 21 24.26 17.04 -22.08
C ASN A 21 25.72 17.43 -22.35
N ARG A 22 26.11 18.68 -22.08
CA ARG A 22 27.50 19.15 -22.16
C ARG A 22 27.75 20.21 -21.09
N ARG A 23 27.85 19.78 -19.82
CA ARG A 23 28.46 20.58 -18.75
C ARG A 23 29.91 20.16 -18.59
N HIS A 24 30.83 20.97 -19.10
CA HIS A 24 32.20 21.05 -18.59
C HIS A 24 32.77 22.38 -19.03
N LEU A 25 33.06 23.25 -18.05
CA LEU A 25 34.33 23.96 -17.87
C LEU A 25 34.18 25.01 -16.75
N ARG A 26 34.86 24.77 -15.62
CA ARG A 26 35.33 25.81 -14.68
C ARG A 26 36.61 26.43 -15.27
N PRO A 27 36.88 27.71 -14.98
CA PRO A 27 38.09 28.05 -14.19
C PRO A 27 37.80 29.17 -13.17
N ILE A 28 38.12 29.01 -11.87
CA ILE A 28 39.36 29.41 -11.16
C ILE A 28 39.80 30.86 -11.39
N LEU A 29 39.61 31.70 -10.37
CA LEU A 29 40.45 32.86 -10.01
C LEU A 29 40.22 33.15 -8.51
N SER A 30 41.03 32.61 -7.60
CA SER A 30 42.21 33.21 -6.96
C SER A 30 41.86 34.33 -5.96
N ASP A 31 41.92 33.98 -4.67
CA ASP A 31 42.02 34.93 -3.54
C ASP A 31 43.24 35.85 -3.68
N PRO A 32 43.24 37.00 -2.97
CA PRO A 32 44.36 37.17 -2.04
C PRO A 32 44.02 37.82 -0.69
N ALA A 33 44.74 37.30 0.31
CA ALA A 33 45.43 38.00 1.40
C ALA A 33 44.66 38.57 2.60
N THR A 34 44.82 37.85 3.71
CA THR A 34 44.82 38.29 5.12
C THR A 34 45.96 39.29 5.42
N PRO A 35 45.80 40.14 6.45
CA PRO A 35 46.74 40.18 7.58
C PRO A 35 45.99 40.15 8.94
N ALA A 36 46.28 39.22 9.86
CA ALA A 36 47.29 39.27 10.93
C ALA A 36 47.01 40.40 11.95
N GLU A 37 46.35 40.09 13.07
CA GLU A 37 46.91 39.80 14.41
C GLU A 37 47.03 41.07 15.27
N ASP A 38 46.22 41.17 16.33
CA ASP A 38 46.62 41.89 17.54
C ASP A 38 46.16 41.09 18.76
N GLY A 39 47.14 40.62 19.54
CA GLY A 39 46.95 39.76 20.69
C GLY A 39 46.89 40.58 21.96
N LEU A 40 46.01 40.19 22.88
CA LEU A 40 46.27 40.38 24.31
C LEU A 40 45.58 39.28 25.10
N GLN A 41 46.39 38.33 25.57
CA GLN A 41 46.03 37.43 26.66
C GLN A 41 45.80 38.26 27.93
N GLN A 42 44.60 38.19 28.49
CA GLN A 42 44.40 38.37 29.92
C GLN A 42 43.81 37.08 30.49
N ALA A 43 44.64 36.43 31.32
CA ALA A 43 44.22 35.37 32.22
C ALA A 43 43.46 36.01 33.40
N GLU A 44 42.28 35.49 33.71
CA GLU A 44 41.53 35.77 34.93
C GLU A 44 41.08 34.45 35.58
N PRO A 45 40.82 34.43 36.90
CA PRO A 45 41.33 33.42 37.81
C PRO A 45 40.40 32.22 37.99
N GLU A 46 40.98 31.09 38.39
CA GLU A 46 40.26 29.88 38.79
C GLU A 46 39.25 30.19 39.91
N ARG A 47 37.96 30.06 39.59
CA ARG A 47 36.87 30.07 40.56
C ARG A 47 36.55 28.62 40.93
N GLU A 48 36.50 28.35 42.23
CA GLU A 48 36.22 27.06 42.86
C GLU A 48 35.02 26.29 42.26
N PRO A 49 34.98 24.95 42.41
CA PRO A 49 33.92 24.13 41.84
C PRO A 49 32.59 24.41 42.55
N HIS A 50 31.72 25.15 41.88
CA HIS A 50 30.33 25.26 42.26
C HIS A 50 29.67 23.88 42.16
N LEU A 51 29.31 23.31 43.31
CA LEU A 51 28.50 22.11 43.42
C LEU A 51 27.20 22.30 42.62
N SER A 52 27.03 21.55 41.54
CA SER A 52 25.79 21.51 40.77
C SER A 52 24.64 21.09 41.69
N PRO A 53 23.52 21.82 41.77
CA PRO A 53 22.32 21.25 42.37
C PRO A 53 21.81 20.15 41.45
N SER A 54 21.58 18.96 42.01
CA SER A 54 20.89 17.86 41.32
C SER A 54 19.57 18.36 40.70
N PRO A 55 19.15 17.86 39.53
CA PRO A 55 17.80 18.11 39.07
C PRO A 55 16.84 17.44 40.06
N GLU A 56 16.09 18.26 40.82
CA GLU A 56 14.87 17.78 41.47
C GLU A 56 14.03 17.09 40.39
N GLY A 57 13.70 15.82 40.62
CA GLY A 57 12.81 15.07 39.75
C GLY A 57 11.49 15.83 39.55
N PRO A 58 10.77 15.56 38.43
CA PRO A 58 9.53 16.26 38.16
C PRO A 58 8.60 16.17 39.37
N ALA A 59 8.10 17.33 39.80
CA ALA A 59 7.16 17.44 40.91
C ALA A 59 5.99 16.48 40.70
N PRO A 60 5.45 15.85 41.76
CA PRO A 60 4.26 15.02 41.65
C PRO A 60 3.12 15.86 41.07
N ASP A 61 2.46 15.34 40.04
CA ASP A 61 1.39 16.02 39.33
C ASP A 61 0.31 16.49 40.32
N PRO A 62 -0.21 17.72 40.18
CA PRO A 62 -1.29 18.21 41.02
C PRO A 62 -2.54 17.35 40.83
N PRO A 63 -3.20 16.91 41.92
CA PRO A 63 -4.43 16.14 41.82
C PRO A 63 -5.53 17.00 41.20
N GLY A 64 -5.98 16.62 39.99
CA GLY A 64 -7.17 17.19 39.37
C GLY A 64 -6.96 18.12 38.18
N THR A 65 -5.79 18.14 37.54
CA THR A 65 -5.75 18.69 36.18
C THR A 65 -6.58 17.78 35.28
N PRO A 66 -7.61 18.26 34.57
CA PRO A 66 -8.30 17.42 33.61
C PRO A 66 -7.26 16.95 32.60
N VAL A 67 -7.10 15.62 32.48
CA VAL A 67 -6.36 15.03 31.36
C VAL A 67 -6.87 15.75 30.13
N ARG A 68 -6.00 16.51 29.44
CA ARG A 68 -6.34 17.06 28.14
C ARG A 68 -6.51 15.85 27.24
N THR A 69 -7.72 15.29 27.19
CA THR A 69 -8.11 14.28 26.22
C THR A 69 -8.03 15.01 24.89
N THR A 70 -6.86 15.00 24.26
CA THR A 70 -6.70 15.50 22.91
C THR A 70 -7.69 14.71 22.08
N PHE A 71 -8.67 15.40 21.48
CA PHE A 71 -9.63 14.77 20.58
C PHE A 71 -8.81 14.14 19.45
N ARG A 72 -8.80 12.81 19.41
CA ARG A 72 -8.08 12.02 18.41
C ARG A 72 -9.03 10.93 17.95
N ASP A 73 -9.20 10.82 16.64
CA ASP A 73 -10.01 9.78 16.01
C ASP A 73 -9.08 8.82 15.29
N PRO A 74 -9.15 7.50 15.58
CA PRO A 74 -8.33 6.50 14.93
C PRO A 74 -8.76 6.27 13.48
N PRO A 75 -7.80 6.06 12.54
CA PRO A 75 -8.12 5.78 11.16
C PRO A 75 -8.77 4.41 10.98
N GLU A 76 -9.68 4.35 10.02
CA GLU A 76 -10.13 3.11 9.41
C GLU A 76 -9.51 3.00 8.02
N ASN A 77 -8.92 1.85 7.68
CA ASN A 77 -8.37 1.62 6.35
C ASN A 77 -8.91 0.37 5.67
N ILE A 78 -9.07 0.48 4.34
CA ILE A 78 -9.43 -0.60 3.44
C ILE A 78 -8.39 -0.69 2.31
N LEU A 79 -8.17 -1.89 1.79
CA LEU A 79 -7.18 -2.19 0.77
C LEU A 79 -7.87 -2.91 -0.40
N TYR A 80 -7.78 -2.37 -1.61
CA TYR A 80 -8.45 -2.92 -2.79
C TYR A 80 -7.74 -2.55 -4.09
N PRO A 81 -7.79 -3.40 -5.13
CA PRO A 81 -7.25 -3.07 -6.45
C PRO A 81 -8.14 -2.05 -7.17
N ALA A 82 -7.55 -1.20 -8.00
CA ALA A 82 -8.28 -0.19 -8.75
C ALA A 82 -9.08 -0.78 -9.92
N GLU A 83 -8.52 -1.80 -10.58
CA GLU A 83 -9.17 -2.56 -11.64
C GLU A 83 -9.17 -4.07 -11.30
N GLU A 84 -9.88 -4.88 -12.10
CA GLU A 84 -9.79 -6.34 -12.03
C GLU A 84 -8.34 -6.82 -12.18
N VAL A 85 -7.96 -7.82 -11.39
CA VAL A 85 -6.57 -8.28 -11.30
C VAL A 85 -6.30 -9.30 -12.37
N LEU A 86 -5.46 -8.91 -13.34
CA LEU A 86 -4.97 -9.78 -14.40
C LEU A 86 -3.46 -9.96 -14.24
N LEU A 87 -3.02 -11.20 -14.04
CA LEU A 87 -1.60 -11.53 -13.82
C LEU A 87 -0.71 -10.98 -14.95
N GLY A 88 0.40 -10.34 -14.59
CA GLY A 88 1.35 -9.77 -15.54
C GLY A 88 0.92 -8.45 -16.19
N ILE A 89 -0.28 -7.94 -15.92
CA ILE A 89 -0.76 -6.63 -16.39
C ILE A 89 -0.70 -5.63 -15.24
N GLU A 90 -0.06 -4.48 -15.45
CA GLU A 90 0.03 -3.42 -14.43
C GLU A 90 -1.35 -3.00 -13.90
N ASN A 91 -1.43 -2.83 -12.58
CA ASN A 91 -2.62 -2.38 -11.86
C ASN A 91 -2.17 -1.47 -10.70
N ARG A 92 -3.12 -0.90 -9.97
CA ARG A 92 -2.92 -0.05 -8.80
C ARG A 92 -3.63 -0.62 -7.58
N LEU A 93 -2.90 -0.84 -6.51
CA LEU A 93 -3.48 -1.21 -5.22
C LEU A 93 -3.71 0.06 -4.39
N VAL A 94 -4.94 0.25 -3.91
CA VAL A 94 -5.38 1.46 -3.22
C VAL A 94 -5.64 1.17 -1.75
N CYS A 95 -4.94 1.87 -0.87
CA CYS A 95 -5.21 1.93 0.55
C CYS A 95 -5.96 3.23 0.86
N PHE A 96 -7.27 3.12 1.05
CA PHE A 96 -8.10 4.24 1.49
C PHE A 96 -8.06 4.31 3.00
N VAL A 97 -7.66 5.45 3.54
CA VAL A 97 -7.56 5.72 4.98
C VAL A 97 -8.53 6.84 5.32
N ASN A 98 -9.45 6.61 6.24
CA ASN A 98 -10.56 7.52 6.54
C ASN A 98 -10.73 7.74 8.04
N ARG A 99 -11.50 8.77 8.40
CA ARG A 99 -12.00 9.04 9.74
C ARG A 99 -10.91 9.33 10.77
N PHE A 100 -9.77 9.88 10.33
CA PHE A 100 -8.67 10.18 11.25
C PHE A 100 -8.59 11.64 11.64
N TYR A 101 -8.19 11.88 12.89
CA TYR A 101 -7.85 13.20 13.41
C TYR A 101 -6.83 13.06 14.55
N PRO A 102 -5.76 13.88 14.64
CA PRO A 102 -5.38 14.98 13.73
C PRO A 102 -4.90 14.48 12.35
N PRO A 103 -4.74 15.39 11.37
CA PRO A 103 -4.30 15.04 10.02
C PRO A 103 -2.78 14.80 9.96
N VAL A 104 -2.32 13.78 10.67
CA VAL A 104 -0.92 13.30 10.67
C VAL A 104 -0.93 11.78 10.70
N ILE A 105 -0.63 11.17 9.56
CA ILE A 105 -0.51 9.72 9.42
C ILE A 105 0.80 9.36 8.71
N SER A 106 1.29 8.15 8.95
CA SER A 106 2.30 7.50 8.13
C SER A 106 1.72 6.25 7.49
N VAL A 107 1.87 6.12 6.17
CA VAL A 107 1.41 4.94 5.42
C VAL A 107 2.62 4.26 4.80
N THR A 108 2.83 2.99 5.13
CA THR A 108 3.92 2.18 4.60
C THR A 108 3.39 0.97 3.86
N TRP A 109 4.14 0.52 2.86
CA TRP A 109 3.76 -0.60 2.00
C TRP A 109 4.79 -1.71 2.06
N THR A 110 4.32 -2.96 1.97
CA THR A 110 5.19 -4.12 1.77
C THR A 110 4.70 -4.99 0.62
N LYS A 111 5.63 -5.65 -0.08
CA LYS A 111 5.39 -6.79 -0.95
C LYS A 111 6.15 -7.99 -0.39
N ASN A 112 5.47 -9.10 -0.09
CA ASN A 112 6.06 -10.32 0.45
C ASN A 112 6.94 -10.03 1.69
N ASN A 113 6.40 -9.23 2.62
CA ASN A 113 7.07 -8.73 3.83
C ASN A 113 8.29 -7.81 3.61
N CYS A 114 8.63 -7.49 2.37
CA CYS A 114 9.69 -6.54 2.04
C CYS A 114 9.10 -5.13 1.83
N PRO A 115 9.68 -4.08 2.42
CA PRO A 115 9.19 -2.71 2.25
C PRO A 115 9.31 -2.25 0.80
N VAL A 116 8.28 -1.57 0.29
CA VAL A 116 8.25 -1.00 -1.06
C VAL A 116 7.90 0.48 -1.03
N SER A 117 8.66 1.28 -1.77
CA SER A 117 8.43 2.72 -1.91
C SER A 117 8.31 3.17 -3.37
N LYS A 118 8.85 2.38 -4.31
CA LYS A 118 8.74 2.65 -5.74
C LYS A 118 7.29 2.47 -6.19
N GLY A 119 6.75 3.45 -6.92
CA GLY A 119 5.36 3.41 -7.39
C GLY A 119 4.33 3.74 -6.32
N VAL A 120 4.75 4.12 -5.10
CA VAL A 120 3.86 4.58 -4.03
C VAL A 120 3.59 6.07 -4.21
N THR A 121 2.31 6.45 -4.17
CA THR A 121 1.85 7.84 -4.17
C THR A 121 0.77 8.02 -3.11
N THR A 122 0.82 9.12 -2.35
CA THR A 122 -0.18 9.44 -1.33
C THR A 122 -0.82 10.78 -1.65
N SER A 123 -2.14 10.85 -1.61
CA SER A 123 -2.90 12.07 -1.86
C SER A 123 -2.72 13.08 -0.72
N ALA A 124 -3.14 14.33 -0.96
CA ALA A 124 -3.37 15.26 0.13
C ALA A 124 -4.46 14.75 1.10
N TYR A 125 -4.47 15.30 2.31
CA TYR A 125 -5.54 15.06 3.29
C TYR A 125 -6.78 15.86 2.91
N ILE A 126 -7.92 15.18 2.83
CA ILE A 126 -9.19 15.75 2.40
C ILE A 126 -10.12 15.79 3.62
N PRO A 127 -10.71 16.94 3.97
CA PRO A 127 -11.60 17.06 5.11
C PRO A 127 -12.94 16.36 4.86
N ASN A 128 -13.42 15.66 5.87
CA ASN A 128 -14.77 15.09 5.92
C ASN A 128 -15.76 16.09 6.53
N LYS A 129 -17.06 15.78 6.43
CA LYS A 129 -18.13 16.59 7.03
C LYS A 129 -18.14 16.54 8.57
N ASP A 130 -17.54 15.50 9.15
CA ASP A 130 -17.52 15.18 10.58
C ASP A 130 -16.24 15.64 11.28
N THR A 131 -15.51 16.62 10.70
CA THR A 131 -14.24 17.18 11.21
C THR A 131 -13.01 16.26 11.15
N THR A 132 -13.18 15.03 10.68
CA THR A 132 -12.07 14.10 10.41
C THR A 132 -11.50 14.30 9.00
N PHE A 133 -10.46 13.54 8.66
CA PHE A 133 -9.82 13.56 7.35
C PHE A 133 -9.79 12.18 6.70
N HIS A 134 -9.61 12.18 5.38
CA HIS A 134 -9.27 10.98 4.61
C HIS A 134 -8.16 11.23 3.61
N CYS A 135 -7.53 10.16 3.14
CA CYS A 135 -6.57 10.19 2.03
C CYS A 135 -6.48 8.83 1.34
N PHE A 136 -5.81 8.81 0.19
CA PHE A 136 -5.52 7.61 -0.58
C PHE A 136 -4.01 7.43 -0.67
N SER A 137 -3.51 6.26 -0.29
CA SER A 137 -2.19 5.80 -0.70
C SER A 137 -2.36 4.76 -1.80
N THR A 138 -1.59 4.85 -2.87
CA THR A 138 -1.67 3.98 -4.04
C THR A 138 -0.30 3.40 -4.33
N LEU A 139 -0.23 2.08 -4.54
CA LEU A 139 0.94 1.38 -5.04
C LEU A 139 0.68 0.88 -6.48
N THR A 140 1.48 1.35 -7.43
CA THR A 140 1.52 0.74 -8.78
C THR A 140 2.29 -0.58 -8.72
N PHE A 141 1.68 -1.66 -9.21
CA PHE A 141 2.27 -3.00 -9.16
C PHE A 141 1.89 -3.84 -10.38
N THR A 142 2.64 -4.91 -10.63
CA THR A 142 2.28 -5.96 -11.56
C THR A 142 1.96 -7.22 -10.74
N PRO A 143 0.72 -7.71 -10.73
CA PRO A 143 0.32 -8.86 -9.92
C PRO A 143 0.96 -10.15 -10.44
N GLU A 144 1.55 -10.90 -9.52
CA GLU A 144 2.02 -12.27 -9.73
C GLU A 144 1.30 -13.19 -8.74
N GLN A 145 0.96 -14.41 -9.16
CA GLN A 145 0.23 -15.36 -8.31
C GLN A 145 1.01 -15.61 -7.01
N GLY A 146 0.32 -15.49 -5.88
CA GLY A 146 0.91 -15.71 -4.55
C GLY A 146 1.67 -14.51 -3.98
N ASP A 147 1.73 -13.38 -4.68
CA ASP A 147 2.19 -12.14 -4.07
C ASP A 147 1.26 -11.68 -2.95
N VAL A 148 1.86 -11.18 -1.87
CA VAL A 148 1.16 -10.63 -0.71
C VAL A 148 1.56 -9.17 -0.53
N TYR A 149 0.59 -8.28 -0.61
CA TYR A 149 0.78 -6.85 -0.38
C TYR A 149 0.20 -6.44 0.97
N SER A 150 0.83 -5.48 1.64
CA SER A 150 0.24 -4.88 2.84
C SER A 150 0.35 -3.36 2.84
N CYS A 151 -0.65 -2.72 3.43
CA CYS A 151 -0.67 -1.30 3.77
C CYS A 151 -0.75 -1.16 5.29
N THR A 152 0.26 -0.53 5.89
CA THR A 152 0.32 -0.27 7.34
C THR A 152 0.16 1.21 7.63
N VAL A 153 -0.77 1.55 8.52
CA VAL A 153 -1.11 2.92 8.89
C VAL A 153 -0.70 3.17 10.34
N GLN A 154 0.11 4.21 10.55
CA GLN A 154 0.44 4.72 11.89
C GLN A 154 -0.27 6.06 12.11
N HIS A 155 -0.84 6.23 13.29
CA HIS A 155 -1.54 7.46 13.69
C HIS A 155 -1.50 7.63 15.22
N PRO A 156 -1.44 8.87 15.75
CA PRO A 156 -1.35 9.10 17.20
C PRO A 156 -2.55 8.63 18.04
N ALA A 157 -3.68 8.28 17.43
CA ALA A 157 -4.84 7.71 18.12
C ALA A 157 -4.78 6.18 18.23
N LEU A 158 -3.82 5.54 17.54
CA LEU A 158 -3.61 4.11 17.58
C LEU A 158 -2.50 3.76 18.58
N GLU A 159 -2.75 2.75 19.41
CA GLU A 159 -1.70 2.16 20.27
C GLU A 159 -0.70 1.35 19.42
N GLU A 160 -1.20 0.64 18.42
CA GLU A 160 -0.42 -0.14 17.46
C GLU A 160 -0.81 0.20 16.01
N PRO A 161 0.12 0.14 15.04
CA PRO A 161 -0.20 0.39 13.64
C PRO A 161 -1.26 -0.57 13.10
N THR A 162 -2.16 -0.07 12.26
CA THR A 162 -3.19 -0.91 11.62
C THR A 162 -2.68 -1.38 10.25
N THR A 163 -2.58 -2.69 10.06
CA THR A 163 -2.15 -3.30 8.78
C THR A 163 -3.32 -3.98 8.07
N ARG A 164 -3.45 -3.72 6.76
CA ARG A 164 -4.33 -4.47 5.85
C ARG A 164 -3.48 -5.25 4.87
N ILE A 165 -3.87 -6.50 4.64
CA ILE A 165 -3.17 -7.44 3.76
C ILE A 165 -4.08 -7.73 2.56
N TRP A 166 -3.48 -7.88 1.39
CA TRP A 166 -4.16 -8.27 0.16
C TRP A 166 -3.29 -9.26 -0.61
N ASP A 167 -3.84 -10.43 -0.85
CA ASP A 167 -3.17 -11.54 -1.53
C ASP A 167 -3.62 -11.62 -3.00
N VAL A 168 -2.66 -11.86 -3.90
CA VAL A 168 -2.95 -12.15 -5.29
C VAL A 168 -3.30 -13.63 -5.40
N ASP A 169 -4.59 -13.93 -5.24
CA ASP A 169 -5.15 -15.21 -5.63
C ASP A 169 -6.11 -15.03 -6.79
N VAL A 170 -5.57 -15.15 -8.01
CA VAL A 170 -6.42 -15.23 -9.19
C VAL A 170 -6.84 -16.68 -9.28
N GLU A 171 -8.09 -16.95 -8.89
CA GLU A 171 -8.71 -18.26 -9.07
C GLU A 171 -8.52 -18.68 -10.53
N ARG A 172 -7.53 -19.55 -10.76
CA ARG A 172 -7.45 -20.27 -12.01
C ARG A 172 -8.67 -21.15 -11.97
N HIS A 173 -9.74 -20.77 -12.67
CA HIS A 173 -10.89 -21.62 -12.91
C HIS A 173 -10.39 -23.00 -13.37
N GLN A 174 -10.20 -23.92 -12.41
CA GLN A 174 -10.15 -25.35 -12.63
C GLN A 174 -11.58 -25.88 -12.84
N ASP A 175 -12.55 -24.98 -13.00
CA ASP A 175 -13.93 -25.25 -13.39
C ASP A 175 -14.01 -26.15 -14.60
N LEU A 176 -13.09 -26.09 -15.56
CA LEU A 176 -13.13 -27.03 -16.68
C LEU A 176 -12.98 -28.48 -16.22
N ALA A 177 -12.09 -28.79 -15.28
CA ALA A 177 -11.89 -30.15 -14.79
C ALA A 177 -13.03 -30.59 -13.87
N VAL A 178 -13.51 -29.70 -13.00
CA VAL A 178 -14.63 -29.96 -12.09
C VAL A 178 -15.94 -30.10 -12.87
N ASP A 179 -16.23 -29.22 -13.83
CA ASP A 179 -17.39 -29.29 -14.71
C ASP A 179 -17.37 -30.55 -15.58
N LEU A 180 -16.21 -30.93 -16.12
CA LEU A 180 -16.04 -32.18 -16.87
C LEU A 180 -16.32 -33.40 -15.99
N TYR A 181 -15.79 -33.41 -14.76
CA TYR A 181 -15.97 -34.53 -13.84
C TYR A 181 -17.42 -34.64 -13.36
N CYS A 182 -18.05 -33.52 -12.99
CA CYS A 182 -19.46 -33.46 -12.63
C CYS A 182 -20.35 -33.89 -13.80
N GLY A 183 -20.08 -33.41 -15.03
CA GLY A 183 -20.81 -33.80 -16.22
C GLY A 183 -20.70 -35.29 -16.53
N LEU A 184 -19.47 -35.85 -16.49
CA LEU A 184 -19.26 -37.29 -16.71
C LEU A 184 -19.90 -38.13 -15.60
N GLY A 185 -19.76 -37.73 -14.34
CA GLY A 185 -20.38 -38.42 -13.21
C GLY A 185 -21.90 -38.46 -13.30
N LEU A 186 -22.53 -37.32 -13.64
CA LEU A 186 -23.98 -37.24 -13.83
C LEU A 186 -24.45 -38.12 -14.98
N THR A 187 -23.77 -38.10 -16.13
CA THR A 187 -24.16 -38.93 -17.29
C THR A 187 -24.08 -40.43 -16.99
N VAL A 188 -23.01 -40.89 -16.33
CA VAL A 188 -22.87 -42.30 -15.92
C VAL A 188 -23.97 -42.71 -14.94
N ALA A 189 -24.31 -41.85 -13.98
CA ALA A 189 -25.38 -42.11 -13.03
C ALA A 189 -26.74 -42.27 -13.74
N PHE A 190 -27.08 -41.37 -14.67
CA PHE A 190 -28.34 -41.46 -15.44
C PHE A 190 -28.40 -42.73 -16.30
N VAL A 191 -27.31 -43.09 -16.97
CA VAL A 191 -27.24 -44.32 -17.78
C VAL A 191 -27.40 -45.55 -16.89
N GLY A 192 -26.74 -45.59 -15.72
CA GLY A 192 -26.89 -46.67 -14.74
C GLY A 192 -28.31 -46.83 -14.24
N VAL A 193 -28.99 -45.71 -13.92
CA VAL A 193 -30.40 -45.71 -13.49
C VAL A 193 -31.33 -46.17 -14.62
N ALA A 194 -31.12 -45.71 -15.86
CA ALA A 194 -31.92 -46.10 -17.02
C ALA A 194 -31.78 -47.59 -17.35
N ILE A 195 -30.56 -48.13 -17.35
CA ILE A 195 -30.31 -49.56 -17.60
C ILE A 195 -30.89 -50.41 -16.45
N GLY A 196 -30.68 -50.00 -15.20
CA GLY A 196 -31.18 -50.72 -14.03
C GLY A 196 -32.71 -50.79 -13.99
N THR A 197 -33.39 -49.67 -14.28
CA THR A 197 -34.85 -49.63 -14.40
C THR A 197 -35.36 -50.50 -15.55
N TYR A 198 -34.73 -50.44 -16.74
CA TYR A 198 -35.10 -51.29 -17.88
C TYR A 198 -35.01 -52.79 -17.57
N LEU A 199 -33.90 -53.24 -16.96
CA LEU A 199 -33.72 -54.65 -16.59
C LEU A 199 -34.74 -55.10 -15.55
N THR A 200 -35.10 -54.23 -14.60
CA THR A 200 -36.10 -54.51 -13.56
C THR A 200 -37.51 -54.64 -14.15
N ILE A 201 -37.85 -53.74 -15.08
CA ILE A 201 -39.09 -53.79 -15.86
C ILE A 201 -39.14 -55.09 -16.66
N LYS A 202 -38.13 -55.37 -17.49
CA LYS A 202 -38.10 -56.58 -18.33
C LYS A 202 -38.27 -57.87 -17.52
N LYS A 203 -37.66 -57.96 -16.33
CA LYS A 203 -37.87 -59.11 -15.43
C LYS A 203 -39.31 -59.28 -14.94
N ARG A 204 -40.07 -58.18 -14.78
CA ARG A 204 -41.48 -58.23 -14.35
C ARG A 204 -42.47 -58.51 -15.48
N TYR A 205 -42.10 -58.24 -16.74
CA TYR A 205 -42.95 -58.48 -17.92
C TYR A 205 -42.74 -59.86 -18.58
N CYS A 206 -41.75 -60.65 -18.15
CA CYS A 206 -41.52 -62.02 -18.65
C CYS A 206 -42.00 -63.11 -17.68
N HIS A 207 -43.10 -62.85 -16.96
CA HIS A 207 -43.74 -63.81 -16.06
C HIS A 207 -45.20 -64.02 -16.44
#